data_AF-A0A1V5HQ48-F1
#
_entry.id   AF-A0A1V5HQ48-F1
#
_cell.length_a   1.000
_cell.length_b   1.000
_cell.length_c   1.000
_cell.angle_alpha   90.00
_cell.angle_beta   90.00
_cell.angle_gamma   90.00
#
_symmetry.space_group_name_H-M   'P 1'
#
loop_
_entity.id
_entity.type
_entity.pdbx_description
1 polymer ?
#
loop_
_entity_poly.entity_id
_entity_poly.type
_entity_poly.pdbx_seq_one_letter_code
_entity_poly.pdbx_strand_id
1 'polypeptide(L)'
;MVPDGLDLDRLEEGVVVYDGREIRGQAAIDLVMRRCPEALEGRRLRWARNAWAFHNLVAHPLLQLLHWAGLTKLGLRIHDATVPRPSGLRRSSSDEAVGP
;
A
#
# COMPACT_ATOMS: atom_id res chain seq x y z
N MET A 1 12.22 4.45 17.18
CA MET A 1 11.75 3.67 18.37
C MET A 1 10.34 3.14 18.06
N VAL A 2 10.09 1.84 18.23
CA VAL A 2 8.76 1.25 17.93
C VAL A 2 7.81 1.56 19.09
N PRO A 3 6.64 2.17 18.86
CA PRO A 3 5.69 2.49 19.91
C PRO A 3 5.12 1.21 20.56
N ASP A 4 4.85 1.27 21.86
CA ASP A 4 4.24 0.18 22.61
C ASP A 4 2.93 -0.27 21.96
N GLY A 5 2.73 -1.58 21.86
CA GLY A 5 1.54 -2.18 21.25
C GLY A 5 1.59 -2.32 19.72
N LEU A 6 2.68 -1.93 19.05
CA LEU A 6 2.89 -2.13 17.61
C LEU A 6 3.85 -3.30 17.32
N ASP A 7 3.30 -4.41 16.83
CA ASP A 7 4.05 -5.57 16.35
C ASP A 7 4.27 -5.47 14.82
N LEU A 8 5.53 -5.63 14.41
CA LEU A 8 6.01 -5.48 13.03
C LEU A 8 6.62 -6.77 12.48
N ASP A 9 6.55 -7.89 13.20
CA ASP A 9 7.22 -9.14 12.81
C ASP A 9 6.74 -9.64 11.45
N ARG A 10 5.46 -9.40 11.14
CA ARG A 10 4.83 -9.80 9.88
C ARG A 10 4.64 -8.65 8.90
N LEU A 11 5.33 -7.52 9.09
CA LEU A 11 5.23 -6.35 8.22
C LEU A 11 5.61 -6.68 6.77
N GLU A 12 6.55 -7.62 6.56
CA GLU A 12 6.94 -8.09 5.22
C GLU A 12 5.83 -8.83 4.48
N GLU A 13 4.92 -9.47 5.23
CA GLU A 13 3.67 -10.07 4.73
C GLU A 13 2.56 -9.02 4.55
N GLY A 14 2.83 -7.76 4.87
CA GLY A 14 1.86 -6.68 4.91
C GLY A 14 0.91 -6.79 6.10
N VAL A 15 1.37 -7.32 7.23
CA VAL A 15 0.58 -7.51 8.45
C VAL A 15 1.27 -6.83 9.64
N VAL A 16 0.52 -6.07 10.42
CA VAL A 16 0.98 -5.49 11.69
C VAL A 16 -0.09 -5.70 12.75
N VAL A 17 0.29 -5.90 14.00
CA VAL A 17 -0.67 -5.90 15.12
C VAL A 17 -0.53 -4.58 15.85
N TYR A 18 -1.64 -3.89 16.07
CA TYR A 18 -1.68 -2.63 16.79
C TYR A 18 -2.81 -2.67 17.81
N ASP A 19 -2.47 -2.45 19.09
CA ASP A 19 -3.42 -2.51 20.21
C ASP A 19 -4.24 -3.83 20.22
N GLY A 20 -3.56 -4.95 19.92
CA GLY A 20 -4.17 -6.29 19.85
C GLY A 20 -5.04 -6.56 18.60
N ARG A 21 -5.09 -5.62 17.65
CA ARG A 21 -5.83 -5.77 16.39
C ARG A 21 -4.88 -6.01 15.23
N GLU A 22 -5.15 -7.06 14.45
CA GLU A 22 -4.40 -7.34 13.23
C GLU A 22 -4.86 -6.41 12.11
N ILE A 23 -3.94 -5.57 11.64
CA ILE A 23 -4.11 -4.67 10.50
C ILE A 23 -3.26 -5.22 9.37
N ARG A 24 -3.84 -5.27 8.17
CA ARG A 24 -3.17 -5.86 7.00
C ARG A 24 -3.03 -4.84 5.86
N GLY A 25 -2.37 -5.24 4.78
CA GLY A 25 -2.26 -4.50 3.54
C GLY A 25 -1.79 -3.04 3.69
N GLN A 26 -2.49 -2.10 3.05
CA GLN A 26 -2.04 -0.71 2.97
C GLN A 26 -2.25 0.00 4.29
N ALA A 27 -3.33 -0.34 4.99
CA ALA A 27 -3.59 0.19 6.32
C ALA A 27 -2.45 -0.15 7.29
N ALA A 28 -1.82 -1.32 7.15
CA ALA A 28 -0.66 -1.70 7.95
C ALA A 28 0.53 -0.78 7.68
N ILE A 29 0.84 -0.55 6.40
CA ILE A 29 1.98 0.29 6.00
C ILE A 29 1.72 1.75 6.33
N ASP A 30 0.51 2.25 6.06
CA ASP A 30 0.10 3.62 6.40
C ASP A 30 0.17 3.87 7.91
N LEU A 31 -0.24 2.88 8.71
CA LEU A 31 -0.13 2.95 10.15
C LEU A 31 1.34 3.05 10.59
N VAL A 32 2.20 2.19 10.04
CA VAL A 32 3.64 2.22 10.34
C VAL A 32 4.25 3.54 9.86
N MET A 33 3.95 4.01 8.65
CA MET A 33 4.40 5.31 8.13
C MET A 33 3.99 6.47 9.04
N ARG A 34 2.78 6.45 9.60
CA ARG A 34 2.29 7.51 10.50
C ARG A 34 2.87 7.44 11.91
N ARG A 35 3.19 6.23 12.41
CA ARG A 35 3.59 6.01 13.81
C ARG A 35 5.09 5.82 14.00
N CYS A 36 5.74 5.13 13.07
CA CYS A 36 7.16 4.79 13.13
C CYS A 36 7.71 4.55 11.70
N PRO A 37 7.91 5.61 10.90
CA PRO A 37 8.43 5.48 9.54
C PRO A 37 9.84 4.86 9.51
N GLU A 38 10.63 5.10 10.55
CA GLU A 38 11.95 4.47 10.77
C GLU A 38 11.88 2.94 10.76
N ALA A 39 10.74 2.34 11.15
CA ALA A 39 10.60 0.89 11.19
C ALA A 39 10.46 0.26 9.81
N LEU A 40 10.24 1.07 8.78
CA LEU A 40 10.30 0.67 7.36
C LEU A 40 11.73 0.78 6.82
N GLU A 41 12.58 1.60 7.43
CA GLU A 41 13.98 1.72 7.07
C GLU A 41 14.75 0.48 7.54
N GLY A 42 15.24 -0.31 6.58
CA GLY A 42 15.97 -1.56 6.85
C GLY A 42 15.15 -2.84 6.70
N ARG A 43 13.80 -2.76 6.70
CA ARG A 43 12.95 -3.92 6.38
C ARG A 43 12.73 -4.02 4.87
N ARG A 44 12.99 -5.20 4.31
CA ARG A 44 12.95 -5.41 2.85
C ARG A 44 11.51 -5.69 2.41
N LEU A 45 10.70 -4.65 2.27
CA LEU A 45 9.40 -4.71 1.58
C LEU A 45 9.59 -4.91 0.07
N ARG A 46 10.15 -6.06 -0.32
CA ARG A 46 10.52 -6.39 -1.71
C ARG A 46 9.33 -6.29 -2.66
N TRP A 47 8.15 -6.69 -2.18
CA TRP A 47 6.91 -6.60 -2.96
C TRP A 47 6.55 -5.13 -3.22
N ALA A 48 6.62 -4.26 -2.21
CA ALA A 48 6.29 -2.84 -2.35
C ALA A 48 7.28 -2.17 -3.30
N ARG A 49 8.57 -2.45 -3.10
CA ARG A 49 9.65 -1.95 -3.96
C ARG A 49 9.48 -2.40 -5.41
N ASN A 50 9.21 -3.68 -5.64
CA ASN A 50 9.04 -4.21 -6.99
C ASN A 50 7.78 -3.66 -7.67
N ALA A 51 6.69 -3.50 -6.92
CA ALA A 51 5.45 -2.95 -7.45
C ALA A 51 5.56 -1.44 -7.74
N TRP A 52 6.29 -0.69 -6.91
CA TRP A 52 6.67 0.71 -7.20
C TRP A 52 7.60 0.81 -8.41
N ALA A 53 8.57 -0.10 -8.53
CA ALA A 53 9.43 -0.15 -9.72
C ALA A 53 8.62 -0.45 -10.99
N PHE A 54 7.65 -1.38 -10.93
CA PHE A 54 6.74 -1.66 -12.04
C PHE A 54 5.91 -0.43 -12.41
N HIS A 55 5.30 0.25 -11.43
CA HIS A 55 4.59 1.52 -11.66
C HIS A 55 5.49 2.54 -12.37
N ASN A 56 6.71 2.74 -11.88
CA ASN A 56 7.65 3.68 -12.48
C ASN A 56 8.05 3.31 -13.92
N LEU A 57 8.27 2.02 -14.18
CA LEU A 57 8.74 1.53 -15.47
C LEU A 57 7.64 1.39 -16.52
N VAL A 58 6.38 1.21 -16.11
CA VAL A 58 5.27 0.93 -17.04
C VAL A 58 4.25 2.05 -17.05
N ALA A 59 3.83 2.54 -15.89
CA ALA A 59 2.77 3.52 -15.78
C ALA A 59 3.18 4.88 -16.34
N HIS A 60 4.38 5.35 -16.00
CA HIS A 60 4.88 6.65 -16.45
C HIS A 60 5.14 6.70 -17.96
N PRO A 61 5.82 5.70 -18.59
CA PRO A 61 5.97 5.69 -20.04
C PRO A 61 4.63 5.57 -20.77
N LEU A 62 3.70 4.75 -20.26
CA LEU A 62 2.38 4.60 -20.86
C LEU A 62 1.55 5.89 -20.77
N LEU A 63 1.64 6.61 -19.64
CA LEU A 63 1.06 7.95 -19.49
C LEU A 63 1.63 8.91 -20.53
N GLN A 64 2.95 8.89 -20.76
CA GLN A 64 3.59 9.77 -21.75
C GLN A 64 3.12 9.46 -23.19
N LEU A 65 3.00 8.18 -23.55
CA LEU A 65 2.48 7.76 -24.85
C LEU A 65 1.02 8.19 -25.05
N LEU A 66 0.19 7.99 -24.03
CA LEU A 66 -1.22 8.39 -24.08
C LEU A 66 -1.38 9.91 -24.09
N HIS A 67 -0.48 10.64 -23.44
CA HIS A 67 -0.45 12.09 -23.51
C HIS A 67 -0.16 12.59 -24.93
N TRP A 68 0.83 12.01 -25.62
CA TRP A 68 1.12 12.34 -27.02
C TRP A 68 -0.02 11.99 -27.98
N ALA A 69 -0.80 10.95 -27.68
CA ALA A 69 -2.02 10.61 -28.42
C ALA A 69 -3.24 11.48 -28.06
N GLY A 70 -3.10 12.49 -27.18
CA GLY A 70 -4.20 13.33 -26.71
C GLY A 70 -5.14 12.68 -25.69
N LEU A 71 -4.80 11.49 -25.20
CA LEU A 71 -5.58 10.67 -24.26
C LEU A 71 -5.08 10.78 -22.81
N THR A 72 -4.62 11.96 -22.40
CA THR A 72 -4.04 12.20 -21.06
C THR A 72 -4.91 11.71 -19.91
N LYS A 73 -6.25 11.89 -20.00
CA LYS A 73 -7.18 11.42 -18.96
C LYS A 73 -7.15 9.90 -18.78
N LEU A 74 -7.00 9.15 -19.87
CA LEU A 74 -6.89 7.69 -19.81
C LEU A 74 -5.53 7.29 -19.24
N GLY A 75 -4.46 7.98 -19.64
CA GLY A 75 -3.13 7.78 -19.09
C GLY A 75 -3.08 8.01 -17.57
N LEU A 76 -3.71 9.07 -17.08
CA LEU A 76 -3.82 9.37 -15.65
C LEU A 76 -4.59 8.26 -14.91
N ARG A 77 -5.70 7.76 -15.48
CA ARG A 77 -6.46 6.65 -14.87
C ARG A 77 -5.63 5.36 -14.76
N ILE A 78 -4.83 5.05 -15.77
CA ILE A 78 -3.96 3.86 -15.76
C ILE A 78 -2.80 4.06 -14.78
N HIS A 79 -2.20 5.25 -14.77
CA HIS A 79 -1.21 5.64 -13.77
C HIS A 79 -1.75 5.43 -12.35
N ASP A 80 -2.89 6.03 -12.01
CA ASP A 80 -3.44 5.93 -10.65
C ASP A 80 -3.88 4.50 -10.28
N ALA A 81 -4.22 3.68 -11.28
CA ALA A 81 -4.57 2.27 -11.09
C ALA A 81 -3.35 1.36 -10.87
N THR A 82 -2.18 1.75 -11.36
CA THR A 82 -0.94 0.97 -11.25
C THR A 82 -0.09 1.35 -10.03
N VAL A 83 -0.46 2.42 -9.33
CA VAL A 83 0.10 2.74 -8.01
C VAL A 83 -0.05 1.50 -7.12
N PRO A 84 1.07 0.96 -6.60
CA PRO A 84 1.05 -0.31 -5.91
C PRO A 84 0.20 -0.20 -4.65
N ARG A 85 -0.90 -0.95 -4.64
CA ARG A 85 -1.72 -1.17 -3.47
C ARG A 85 -1.39 -2.58 -2.96
N PRO A 86 -0.94 -2.78 -1.72
CA PRO A 86 -0.71 -4.09 -1.13
C PRO A 86 -1.97 -4.93 -1.23
N SER A 87 -1.95 -5.83 -2.20
CA SER A 87 -2.97 -6.80 -2.51
C SER A 87 -2.83 -8.00 -1.57
N GLY A 88 -3.19 -7.79 -0.31
CA GLY A 88 -3.31 -8.84 0.71
C GLY A 88 -4.56 -8.70 1.60
N LEU A 89 -5.27 -7.57 1.54
CA LEU A 89 -6.54 -7.37 2.24
C LEU A 89 -7.70 -7.61 1.29
N ARG A 90 -8.21 -8.84 1.28
CA ARG A 90 -9.63 -9.04 0.98
C ARG A 90 -10.40 -8.08 1.90
N ARG A 91 -11.29 -7.24 1.33
CA ARG A 91 -12.33 -6.57 2.12
C ARG A 91 -13.03 -7.68 2.91
N SER A 92 -12.73 -7.81 4.20
CA SER A 92 -13.58 -8.58 5.08
C SER A 92 -14.86 -7.78 5.19
N SER A 93 -15.86 -8.22 4.43
CA SER A 93 -17.26 -7.87 4.64
C SER A 93 -17.63 -8.31 6.06
N SER A 94 -17.41 -7.43 7.01
CA SER A 94 -18.00 -7.47 8.35
C SER A 94 -18.29 -6.02 8.77
N ASP A 95 -18.99 -5.30 7.89
CA ASP A 95 -19.95 -4.28 8.31
C ASP A 95 -21.30 -5.00 8.45
N GLU A 96 -21.37 -5.86 9.47
CA GLU A 96 -22.65 -6.23 10.06
C GLU A 96 -22.54 -5.92 11.55
N ALA A 97 -23.51 -5.12 12.02
CA ALA A 97 -23.78 -4.72 13.40
C ALA A 97 -22.88 -3.64 14.03
N VAL A 98 -23.31 -2.38 13.92
CA VAL A 98 -23.82 -1.62 15.09
C VAL A 98 -24.96 -0.71 14.60
N GLY A 99 -26.13 -0.85 15.24
CA GLY A 99 -27.38 -0.16 14.92
C GLY A 99 -27.39 1.34 15.25
N PRO A 100 -28.58 1.94 15.27
CA PRO A 100 -29.44 1.85 16.46
C PRO A 100 -30.59 0.85 16.37
#